data_AF-A0AAU8NMS0-F1
#
_entry.id   AF-A0AAU8NMS0-F1
#
_cell.length_a   1.000
_cell.length_b   1.000
_cell.length_c   1.000
_cell.angle_alpha   90.00
_cell.angle_beta   90.00
_cell.angle_gamma   90.00
#
_symmetry.space_group_name_H-M   'P 1'
#
loop_
_entity.id
_entity.type
_entity.pdbx_description
1 polymer ?
#
loop_
_entity_poly.entity_id
_entity_poly.type
_entity_poly.pdbx_seq_one_letter_code
_entity_poly.pdbx_strand_id
1 'polypeptide(L)'
;MIQLLEEPRGVTYQQLISLAFSICDEFILVKRDQIELSGKGEEFLKEIKPYIKEIKKQDHWPGTQLFGLNADVYYLDCKDELQEILLTRADRLYAWMQPELLEDLCFYKNGEEWLITTAHEEMGSINTKESQDILKLREVEDIMMY
;
A
#
# COMPACT_ATOMS: atom_id res chain seq x y z
N MET A 1 3.43 -3.90 -16.43
CA MET A 1 3.42 -2.93 -15.32
C MET A 1 3.01 -1.59 -15.91
N ILE A 2 1.95 -1.02 -15.35
CA ILE A 2 1.37 0.26 -15.71
C ILE A 2 1.88 1.26 -14.67
N GLN A 3 2.56 2.33 -15.08
CA GLN A 3 3.12 3.30 -14.14
C GLN A 3 2.05 4.32 -13.74
N LEU A 4 2.02 4.71 -12.46
CA LEU A 4 1.26 5.88 -12.02
C LEU A 4 2.09 7.13 -12.31
N LEU A 5 1.56 8.02 -13.17
CA LEU A 5 2.27 9.22 -13.61
C LEU A 5 2.17 10.37 -12.61
N GLU A 6 1.13 10.36 -11.80
CA GLU A 6 0.89 11.32 -10.72
C GLU A 6 0.41 10.56 -9.48
N GLU A 7 0.64 11.13 -8.30
CA GLU A 7 0.15 10.54 -7.06
C GLU A 7 -1.39 10.51 -7.06
N PRO A 8 -2.03 9.35 -6.87
CA PRO A 8 -3.46 9.28 -6.56
C PRO A 8 -3.77 10.02 -5.25
N ARG A 9 -4.68 10.98 -5.30
CA ARG A 9 -5.12 11.81 -4.17
C ARG A 9 -6.63 11.91 -4.10
N GLY A 10 -7.18 12.21 -2.91
CA GLY A 10 -8.60 12.43 -2.69
C GLY A 10 -9.45 11.28 -3.24
N VAL A 11 -10.37 11.61 -4.15
CA VAL A 11 -11.29 10.65 -4.76
C VAL A 11 -10.55 9.58 -5.57
N THR A 12 -9.52 9.95 -6.34
CA THR A 12 -8.68 9.00 -7.10
C THR A 12 -8.04 7.97 -6.17
N TYR A 13 -7.49 8.41 -5.04
CA TYR A 13 -6.92 7.53 -4.03
C TYR A 13 -8.00 6.61 -3.44
N GLN A 14 -9.14 7.17 -3.03
CA GLN A 14 -10.23 6.39 -2.44
C GLN A 14 -10.74 5.29 -3.38
N GLN A 15 -10.92 5.61 -4.66
CA GLN A 15 -11.34 4.67 -5.68
C GLN A 15 -10.27 3.63 -5.99
N LEU A 16 -8.99 4.01 -6.05
CA LEU A 16 -7.89 3.06 -6.25
C LEU A 16 -7.77 2.05 -5.10
N ILE A 17 -7.82 2.51 -3.86
CA ILE A 17 -7.78 1.63 -2.69
C ILE A 17 -9.02 0.74 -2.64
N SER A 18 -10.21 1.28 -2.90
CA SER A 18 -11.44 0.48 -2.94
C SER A 18 -11.38 -0.60 -4.04
N LEU A 19 -10.83 -0.27 -5.21
CA LEU A 19 -10.59 -1.23 -6.27
C LEU A 19 -9.61 -2.32 -5.81
N ALA A 20 -8.48 -1.95 -5.20
CA ALA A 20 -7.49 -2.89 -4.69
C ALA A 20 -8.11 -3.89 -3.70
N PHE A 21 -8.85 -3.42 -2.70
CA PHE A 21 -9.57 -4.29 -1.76
C PHE A 21 -10.59 -5.22 -2.42
N SER A 22 -11.18 -4.79 -3.55
CA SER A 22 -12.19 -5.60 -4.26
C SER A 22 -11.60 -6.73 -5.12
N ILE A 23 -10.30 -6.72 -5.40
CA ILE A 23 -9.66 -7.69 -6.33
C ILE A 23 -8.41 -8.37 -5.77
N CYS A 24 -7.78 -7.80 -4.75
CA CYS A 24 -6.59 -8.33 -4.10
C CYS A 24 -6.98 -9.15 -2.86
N ASP A 25 -6.10 -10.06 -2.48
CA ASP A 25 -6.31 -10.94 -1.33
C ASP A 25 -5.63 -10.39 -0.07
N GLU A 26 -4.50 -9.71 -0.27
CA GLU A 26 -3.58 -9.30 0.80
C GLU A 26 -2.93 -7.96 0.46
N PHE A 27 -2.55 -7.21 1.47
CA PHE A 27 -1.68 -6.05 1.34
C PHE A 27 -0.61 -6.06 2.41
N ILE A 28 0.44 -5.26 2.18
CA ILE A 28 1.51 -5.05 3.14
C ILE A 28 1.67 -3.58 3.49
N LEU A 29 2.25 -3.38 4.67
CA LEU A 29 2.78 -2.11 5.16
C LEU A 29 4.11 -2.39 5.85
N VAL A 30 5.00 -1.41 5.89
CA VAL A 30 6.38 -1.61 6.33
C VAL A 30 6.76 -0.70 7.49
N LYS A 31 7.43 -1.25 8.50
CA LYS A 31 8.13 -0.49 9.54
C LYS A 31 9.64 -0.75 9.47
N ARG A 32 10.40 0.22 8.98
CA ARG A 32 11.86 0.20 8.97
C ARG A 32 12.41 0.38 10.39
N ASP A 33 13.42 -0.40 10.75
CA ASP A 33 14.00 -0.34 12.10
C ASP A 33 14.74 0.98 12.38
N GLN A 34 15.14 1.68 11.34
CA GLN A 34 16.00 2.86 11.44
C GLN A 34 15.19 4.13 11.70
N ILE A 35 13.86 4.06 11.62
CA ILE A 35 12.96 5.20 11.75
C ILE A 35 11.92 4.86 12.82
N GLU A 36 11.87 5.66 13.87
CA GLU A 36 10.83 5.54 14.89
C GLU A 36 9.49 6.02 14.36
N LEU A 37 8.40 5.41 14.83
CA LEU A 37 7.07 5.92 14.53
C LEU A 37 6.77 7.15 15.38
N SER A 38 6.06 8.10 14.78
CA SER A 38 5.42 9.19 15.51
C SER A 38 4.28 8.65 16.38
N GLY A 39 3.72 9.50 17.24
CA GLY A 39 2.51 9.14 18.00
C GLY A 39 1.34 8.68 17.11
N LYS A 40 1.19 9.29 15.91
CA LYS A 40 0.16 8.87 14.94
C LYS A 40 0.46 7.50 14.33
N GLY A 41 1.72 7.24 14.00
CA GLY A 41 2.16 5.95 13.46
C GLY A 41 1.94 4.83 14.48
N GLU A 42 2.26 5.09 15.74
CA GLU A 42 2.01 4.16 16.86
C GLU A 42 0.52 3.90 17.10
N GLU A 43 -0.32 4.94 17.02
CA GLU A 43 -1.78 4.79 17.11
C GLU A 43 -2.33 3.94 15.96
N PHE A 44 -1.88 4.21 14.73
CA PHE A 44 -2.27 3.43 13.56
C PHE A 44 -1.82 1.97 13.68
N LEU A 45 -0.58 1.71 14.08
CA LEU A 45 -0.07 0.35 14.27
C LEU A 45 -0.89 -0.42 15.32
N LYS A 46 -1.32 0.24 16.41
CA LYS A 46 -2.21 -0.36 17.42
C LYS A 46 -3.59 -0.69 16.86
N GLU A 47 -4.12 0.17 16.01
CA GLU A 47 -5.44 0.01 15.38
C GLU A 47 -5.47 -1.20 14.44
N ILE A 48 -4.45 -1.37 13.59
CA ILE A 48 -4.40 -2.52 12.66
C ILE A 48 -3.94 -3.82 13.33
N LYS A 49 -3.37 -3.76 14.55
CA LYS A 49 -2.79 -4.91 15.25
C LYS A 49 -3.67 -6.16 15.32
N PRO A 50 -4.99 -6.06 15.58
CA PRO A 50 -5.87 -7.23 15.63
C PRO A 50 -6.04 -7.95 14.27
N TYR A 51 -5.71 -7.28 13.17
CA TYR A 51 -5.91 -7.79 11.81
C TYR A 51 -4.62 -8.31 11.18
N ILE A 52 -3.46 -8.11 11.81
CA ILE A 52 -2.17 -8.58 11.32
C ILE A 52 -2.18 -10.11 11.26
N LYS A 53 -1.96 -10.67 10.08
CA LYS A 53 -1.86 -12.11 9.84
C LYS A 53 -0.47 -12.63 10.18
N GLU A 54 0.55 -11.93 9.70
CA GLU A 54 1.94 -12.25 9.98
C GLU A 54 2.82 -11.00 9.91
N ILE A 55 3.97 -11.06 10.59
CA ILE A 55 5.03 -10.05 10.52
C ILE A 55 6.30 -10.79 10.14
N LYS A 56 6.97 -10.34 9.08
CA LYS A 56 8.25 -10.90 8.64
C LYS A 56 9.34 -9.86 8.75
N LYS A 57 10.47 -10.27 9.34
CA LYS A 57 11.70 -9.47 9.31
C LYS A 57 12.35 -9.65 7.94
N GLN A 58 12.42 -8.59 7.16
CA GLN A 58 12.88 -8.64 5.77
C GLN A 58 13.75 -7.43 5.45
N ASP A 59 14.62 -7.59 4.47
CA ASP A 59 15.40 -6.51 3.87
C ASP A 59 14.86 -6.12 2.49
N HIS A 60 13.75 -6.72 2.03
CA HIS A 60 13.13 -6.41 0.75
C HIS A 60 11.62 -6.61 0.78
N TRP A 61 10.94 -5.88 -0.08
CA TRP A 61 9.51 -5.96 -0.39
C TRP A 61 9.30 -5.35 -1.79
N PRO A 62 8.08 -5.39 -2.37
CA PRO A 62 7.84 -4.84 -3.70
C PRO A 62 8.32 -3.38 -3.78
N GLY A 63 9.18 -3.10 -4.75
CA GLY A 63 9.70 -1.75 -4.99
C GLY A 63 10.94 -1.35 -4.18
N THR A 64 11.29 -2.07 -3.09
CA THR A 64 12.38 -1.63 -2.19
C THR A 64 13.27 -2.79 -1.74
N GLN A 65 14.60 -2.56 -1.78
CA GLN A 65 15.62 -3.42 -1.18
C GLN A 65 16.52 -2.57 -0.27
N LEU A 66 16.65 -2.98 0.98
CA LEU A 66 17.59 -2.45 1.95
C LEU A 66 18.94 -3.19 1.85
N PHE A 67 20.03 -2.47 2.09
CA PHE A 67 21.38 -3.01 2.07
C PHE A 67 21.98 -3.03 3.49
N GLY A 68 21.99 -4.21 4.12
CA GLY A 68 22.54 -4.39 5.48
C GLY A 68 21.63 -3.91 6.60
N LEU A 69 20.35 -3.68 6.31
CA LEU A 69 19.32 -3.20 7.22
C LEU A 69 18.06 -4.07 7.08
N ASN A 70 17.17 -4.03 8.07
CA ASN A 70 15.90 -4.76 8.04
C ASN A 70 14.72 -3.84 8.35
N ALA A 71 13.53 -4.35 8.03
CA ALA A 71 12.23 -3.82 8.36
C ALA A 71 11.28 -4.94 8.80
N ASP A 72 10.29 -4.60 9.60
CA ASP A 72 9.13 -5.44 9.83
C ASP A 72 8.12 -5.20 8.72
N VAL A 73 7.79 -6.24 7.95
CA VAL A 73 6.75 -6.20 6.92
C VAL A 73 5.50 -6.87 7.47
N TYR A 74 4.43 -6.11 7.58
CA TYR A 74 3.14 -6.52 8.11
C TYR A 74 2.26 -7.00 6.95
N TYR A 75 1.81 -8.25 6.99
CA TYR A 75 0.90 -8.81 6.01
C TYR A 75 -0.52 -8.84 6.59
N LEU A 76 -1.48 -8.32 5.84
CA LEU A 76 -2.89 -8.21 6.23
C LEU A 76 -3.80 -8.65 5.08
N ASP A 77 -4.80 -9.48 5.38
CA ASP A 77 -5.81 -9.84 4.38
C ASP A 77 -6.70 -8.62 4.06
N CYS A 78 -7.11 -8.47 2.80
CA CYS A 78 -8.06 -7.42 2.40
C CYS A 78 -9.43 -7.68 3.06
N LYS A 79 -9.83 -6.78 3.98
CA LYS A 79 -11.11 -6.81 4.70
C LYS A 79 -11.74 -5.42 4.72
N ASP A 80 -13.07 -5.36 4.69
CA ASP A 80 -13.83 -4.11 4.66
C ASP A 80 -13.43 -3.18 5.83
N GLU A 81 -13.23 -3.72 7.03
CA GLU A 81 -12.84 -2.91 8.20
C GLU A 81 -11.46 -2.27 8.02
N LEU A 82 -10.51 -2.97 7.38
CA LEU A 82 -9.18 -2.42 7.10
C LEU A 82 -9.25 -1.37 6.01
N GLN A 83 -10.11 -1.53 5.00
CA GLN A 83 -10.31 -0.50 3.97
C GLN A 83 -10.74 0.82 4.59
N GLU A 84 -11.74 0.80 5.48
CA GLU A 84 -12.22 1.99 6.19
C GLU A 84 -11.11 2.66 7.01
N ILE A 85 -10.30 1.86 7.71
CA ILE A 85 -9.14 2.35 8.48
C ILE A 85 -8.14 3.05 7.55
N LEU A 86 -7.73 2.42 6.43
CA LEU A 86 -6.76 3.01 5.51
C LEU A 86 -7.27 4.32 4.89
N LEU A 87 -8.55 4.36 4.50
CA LEU A 87 -9.18 5.56 3.92
C LEU A 87 -9.38 6.70 4.93
N THR A 88 -9.41 6.39 6.23
CA THR A 88 -9.48 7.41 7.30
C THR A 88 -8.09 7.98 7.63
N ARG A 89 -7.03 7.18 7.44
CA ARG A 89 -5.66 7.52 7.87
C ARG A 89 -4.87 8.30 6.82
N ALA A 90 -5.18 8.11 5.55
CA ALA A 90 -4.54 8.81 4.45
C ALA A 90 -5.56 9.19 3.38
N ASP A 91 -5.32 10.28 2.67
CA ASP A 91 -6.11 10.74 1.53
C ASP A 91 -5.30 10.70 0.21
N ARG A 92 -4.09 10.12 0.24
CA ARG A 92 -3.19 10.04 -0.92
C ARG A 92 -2.21 8.88 -0.81
N LEU A 93 -1.78 8.36 -1.96
CA LEU A 93 -1.03 7.10 -2.02
C LEU A 93 0.36 7.16 -1.37
N TYR A 94 1.09 8.27 -1.53
CA TYR A 94 2.45 8.40 -1.01
C TYR A 94 2.49 9.00 0.40
N ALA A 95 1.33 9.18 1.05
CA ALA A 95 1.26 9.48 2.48
C ALA A 95 1.60 8.29 3.37
N TRP A 96 1.59 7.06 2.83
CA TRP A 96 2.06 5.85 3.51
C TRP A 96 3.57 5.86 3.65
N MET A 97 4.06 6.67 4.61
CA MET A 97 5.48 6.94 4.84
C MET A 97 5.75 7.20 6.32
N GLN A 98 6.87 6.70 6.84
CA GLN A 98 7.30 6.93 8.19
C GLN A 98 7.86 8.35 8.33
N PRO A 99 7.70 9.00 9.50
CA PRO A 99 7.24 8.45 10.77
C PRO A 99 5.72 8.54 11.02
N GLU A 100 4.95 9.17 10.14
CA GLU A 100 3.54 9.46 10.41
C GLU A 100 2.64 8.21 10.24
N LEU A 101 2.99 7.32 9.34
CA LEU A 101 2.33 6.03 9.09
C LEU A 101 3.38 4.93 8.86
N LEU A 102 2.93 3.70 8.60
CA LEU A 102 3.79 2.67 8.02
C LEU A 102 4.06 2.97 6.54
N GLU A 103 5.19 2.51 6.00
CA GLU A 103 5.61 2.79 4.62
C GLU A 103 5.04 1.80 3.60
N ASP A 104 5.05 2.24 2.33
CA ASP A 104 4.97 1.40 1.12
C ASP A 104 3.74 0.47 1.08
N LEU A 105 2.55 1.06 1.05
CA LEU A 105 1.29 0.32 0.88
C LEU A 105 1.27 -0.41 -0.47
N CYS A 106 1.50 -1.73 -0.44
CA CYS A 106 1.49 -2.60 -1.61
C CYS A 106 0.40 -3.66 -1.50
N PHE A 107 -0.20 -4.07 -2.62
CA PHE A 107 -1.25 -5.10 -2.66
C PHE A 107 -0.85 -6.30 -3.50
N TYR A 108 -1.37 -7.47 -3.13
CA TYR A 108 -1.16 -8.74 -3.80
C TYR A 108 -2.47 -9.36 -4.26
N LYS A 109 -2.49 -9.90 -5.49
CA LYS A 109 -3.60 -10.66 -6.07
C LYS A 109 -3.10 -12.05 -6.46
N ASN A 110 -3.69 -13.08 -5.88
CA ASN A 110 -3.29 -14.48 -5.99
C ASN A 110 -1.80 -14.73 -5.68
N GLY A 111 -1.25 -14.00 -4.69
CA GLY A 111 0.17 -14.08 -4.31
C GLY A 111 1.13 -13.31 -5.21
N GLU A 112 0.65 -12.69 -6.29
CA GLU A 112 1.45 -11.84 -7.18
C GLU A 112 1.24 -10.36 -6.83
N GLU A 113 2.30 -9.57 -6.94
CA GLU A 113 2.23 -8.12 -6.73
C GLU A 113 1.24 -7.47 -7.70
N TRP A 114 0.32 -6.66 -7.19
CA TRP A 114 -0.69 -5.94 -7.98
C TRP A 114 -0.48 -4.43 -7.92
N LEU A 115 -0.43 -3.83 -6.73
CA LEU A 115 -0.05 -2.42 -6.55
C LEU A 115 1.29 -2.39 -5.82
N ILE A 116 2.29 -1.77 -6.42
CA ILE A 116 3.63 -1.61 -5.89
C ILE A 116 3.84 -0.12 -5.62
N THR A 117 4.28 0.24 -4.43
CA THR A 117 4.59 1.64 -4.07
C THR A 117 5.92 1.74 -3.35
N THR A 118 6.65 2.81 -3.67
CA THR A 118 7.82 3.26 -2.93
C THR A 118 7.55 4.72 -2.57
N ALA A 119 6.91 4.94 -1.41
CA ALA A 119 6.29 6.22 -1.08
C ALA A 119 7.30 7.37 -0.96
N HIS A 120 8.48 7.08 -0.39
CA HIS A 120 9.55 8.05 -0.25
C HIS A 120 10.23 8.45 -1.58
N GLU A 121 10.02 7.66 -2.65
CA GLU A 121 10.44 7.98 -4.02
C GLU A 121 9.28 8.56 -4.86
N GLU A 122 8.08 8.68 -4.30
CA GLU A 122 6.85 9.06 -5.00
C GLU A 122 6.58 8.20 -6.25
N MET A 123 6.89 6.90 -6.14
CA MET A 123 6.73 5.93 -7.23
C MET A 123 5.63 4.93 -6.92
N GLY A 124 4.84 4.62 -7.94
CA GLY A 124 3.75 3.66 -7.85
C GLY A 124 3.45 3.01 -9.19
N SER A 125 3.10 1.73 -9.18
CA SER A 125 2.77 1.01 -10.40
C SER A 125 1.76 -0.11 -10.16
N ILE A 126 0.99 -0.41 -11.20
CA ILE A 126 0.04 -1.52 -11.22
C ILE A 126 0.58 -2.65 -12.09
N ASN A 127 0.73 -3.83 -11.50
CA ASN A 127 1.18 -5.02 -12.17
C ASN A 127 0.00 -5.95 -12.46
N THR A 128 -0.66 -5.72 -13.61
CA THR A 128 -1.68 -6.62 -14.14
C THR A 128 -1.58 -6.73 -15.65
N LYS A 129 -2.02 -7.86 -16.19
CA LYS A 129 -2.27 -8.09 -17.62
C LYS A 129 -3.75 -8.43 -17.88
N GLU A 130 -4.55 -8.51 -16.82
CA GLU A 130 -5.95 -8.90 -16.89
C GLU A 130 -6.78 -7.74 -17.45
N SER A 131 -7.42 -7.96 -18.59
CA SER A 131 -8.24 -6.93 -19.25
C SER A 131 -9.31 -6.36 -18.33
N GLN A 132 -9.88 -7.18 -17.44
CA GLN A 132 -10.91 -6.73 -16.50
C GLN A 132 -10.35 -5.75 -15.45
N ASP A 133 -9.15 -6.01 -14.91
CA ASP A 133 -8.51 -5.09 -13.97
C ASP A 133 -8.18 -3.77 -14.67
N ILE A 134 -7.67 -3.84 -15.90
CA ILE A 134 -7.34 -2.65 -16.71
C ILE A 134 -8.58 -1.82 -17.01
N LEU A 135 -9.72 -2.46 -17.30
CA LEU A 135 -10.99 -1.76 -17.50
C LEU A 135 -11.46 -1.06 -16.22
N LYS A 136 -11.43 -1.75 -15.07
CA LYS A 136 -11.78 -1.15 -13.78
C LYS A 136 -10.84 0.00 -13.38
N LEU A 137 -9.54 -0.13 -13.65
CA LEU A 137 -8.57 0.94 -13.41
C LEU A 137 -8.91 2.20 -14.20
N ARG A 138 -9.40 2.06 -15.45
CA ARG A 138 -9.82 3.21 -16.26
C ARG A 138 -11.10 3.88 -15.78
N GLU A 139 -11.84 3.23 -14.87
CA GLU A 139 -13.00 3.82 -14.20
C GLU A 139 -12.59 4.63 -12.95
N VAL A 140 -11.34 4.54 -12.51
CA VAL A 140 -10.80 5.39 -11.44
C VAL A 140 -10.63 6.81 -11.97
N GLU A 141 -11.28 7.75 -11.30
CA GLU A 141 -11.33 9.17 -11.63
C GLU A 141 -9.94 9.80 -11.66
N ASP A 142 -9.62 10.50 -12.74
CA ASP A 142 -8.37 11.25 -12.94
C ASP A 142 -7.08 10.44 -12.73
N ILE A 143 -7.14 9.09 -12.78
CA ILE A 143 -5.93 8.28 -12.67
C ILE A 143 -5.05 8.47 -13.92
N MET A 144 -3.82 8.91 -13.71
CA MET A 144 -2.86 9.15 -14.78
C MET A 144 -1.90 7.96 -14.85
N MET A 145 -1.94 7.24 -15.98
CA MET A 145 -1.25 5.96 -16.15
C MET A 145 -0.52 5.84 -17.50
N TYR A 146 0.62 5.14 -17.54
CA TYR A 146 1.36 4.78 -18.78
C TYR A 146 1.67 3.29 -18.88
#